data_AF-A0A7S3TJ07-F1
#
_entry.id   AF-A0A7S3TJ07-F1
#
_cell.length_a   1.000
_cell.length_b   1.000
_cell.length_c   1.000
_cell.angle_alpha   90.00
_cell.angle_beta   90.00
_cell.angle_gamma   90.00
#
_symmetry.space_group_name_H-M   'P 1'
#
loop_
_entity.id
_entity.type
_entity.pdbx_description
1 polymer ?
#
loop_
_entity_poly.entity_id
_entity_poly.type
_entity_poly.pdbx_seq_one_letter_code
_entity_poly.pdbx_strand_id
1 'polypeptide(L)'
;RIEHTLKPRGYTMMRLLLALAFSAGAVNGTGDEAFEWAGTFDVADMNTVFWSAQSDAEGHYPDASMTIVIMQGNADNSLTEALELAGEESLEGACTELQPGNALPISSTGTPLPCYKLMFPCTMEGSGDDAECHADAHTAIWEIDTTGYNNIAVFAQHFPIEFEREMHYLKGPGGEDIEPIAEHPESTRSKRWGAAIGAAFIVMVCTLVGVVFLAPVFAKLQSEHESLVTVLASAFAAGALLAAAFYLMLYEATHLIAITDDRTEAEASAWWGSATLLGFVSPFLLESIISFIVGKAKPEERKDPEAANESPTPSRSRKVRVLSGVLLGDFLHNLVDGFFIGAAFANCDTSMAWTITAATVYHELAQEISDYLVLTNKDQGDLKPFMALGLNFLSGMSVLFGVCIVLSAEPSNFSTGCLLAYGAGVYLQIAATECMPRVHEFATTLNLRLSGFLLFVIGATAIGLVLLDHEHCGGEGGGDGHGH
;
A
#
# COMPACT_ATOMS: atom_id res chain seq x y z
N ARG A 1 -36.70 49.83 -12.43
CA ARG A 1 -36.66 48.67 -13.35
C ARG A 1 -35.53 48.94 -14.32
N ILE A 2 -34.30 48.58 -13.93
CA ILE A 2 -33.05 48.89 -14.62
C ILE A 2 -32.25 47.59 -14.64
N GLU A 3 -31.86 47.13 -15.82
CA GLU A 3 -30.91 46.03 -16.04
C GLU A 3 -29.60 46.61 -16.57
N HIS A 4 -28.49 46.27 -15.92
CA HIS A 4 -27.14 46.47 -16.42
C HIS A 4 -26.21 45.38 -15.87
N THR A 5 -25.60 44.62 -16.80
CA THR A 5 -24.22 44.11 -16.83
C THR A 5 -23.48 43.82 -15.53
N LEU A 6 -23.14 42.54 -15.28
CA LEU A 6 -21.95 42.11 -14.54
C LEU A 6 -21.41 40.77 -15.11
N LYS A 7 -20.15 40.79 -15.57
CA LYS A 7 -19.31 39.62 -15.92
C LYS A 7 -18.86 38.88 -14.65
N PRO A 8 -18.56 37.57 -14.73
CA PRO A 8 -17.53 36.95 -13.92
C PRO A 8 -16.28 36.63 -14.78
N ARG A 9 -15.17 37.28 -14.43
CA ARG A 9 -13.81 36.82 -14.74
C ARG A 9 -13.49 35.68 -13.77
N GLY A 10 -12.96 34.55 -14.25
CA GLY A 10 -12.54 33.48 -13.34
C GLY A 10 -12.11 32.13 -13.92
N TYR A 11 -12.12 31.92 -15.25
CA TYR A 11 -11.86 30.59 -15.84
C TYR A 11 -10.71 30.57 -16.86
N THR A 12 -9.80 31.53 -16.80
CA THR A 12 -8.69 31.62 -17.79
C THR A 12 -7.31 31.33 -17.18
N MET A 13 -7.15 31.37 -15.85
CA MET A 13 -5.85 31.13 -15.21
C MET A 13 -5.56 29.65 -14.94
N MET A 14 -6.60 28.82 -14.77
CA MET A 14 -6.44 27.37 -14.51
C MET A 14 -6.08 26.57 -15.78
N ARG A 15 -6.50 27.03 -16.97
CA ARG A 15 -6.04 26.45 -18.24
C ARG A 15 -4.63 26.89 -18.62
N LEU A 16 -4.18 28.07 -18.17
CA LEU A 16 -2.81 28.54 -18.43
C LEU A 16 -1.77 27.86 -17.52
N LEU A 17 -2.16 27.47 -16.30
CA LEU A 17 -1.29 26.74 -15.38
C LEU A 17 -1.19 25.23 -15.71
N LEU A 18 -2.25 24.62 -16.24
CA LEU A 18 -2.16 23.24 -16.78
C LEU A 18 -1.37 23.16 -18.09
N ALA A 19 -1.39 24.22 -18.91
CA ALA A 19 -0.60 24.25 -20.16
C ALA A 19 0.89 24.60 -19.96
N LEU A 20 1.28 25.12 -18.78
CA LEU A 20 2.68 25.44 -18.45
C LEU A 20 3.37 24.35 -17.62
N ALA A 21 2.63 23.35 -17.12
CA ALA A 21 3.20 22.18 -16.45
C ALA A 21 3.65 21.07 -17.42
N PHE A 22 3.21 21.11 -18.69
CA PHE A 22 3.64 20.18 -19.74
C PHE A 22 4.81 20.70 -20.60
N SER A 23 5.31 21.91 -20.35
CA SER A 23 6.37 22.52 -21.15
C SER A 23 7.74 22.61 -20.44
N ALA A 24 7.92 21.91 -19.32
CA ALA A 24 9.17 21.89 -18.56
C ALA A 24 9.73 20.46 -18.42
N GLY A 25 9.79 19.76 -19.55
CA GLY A 25 10.44 18.45 -19.70
C GLY A 25 10.93 18.19 -21.13
N ALA A 26 10.97 19.22 -21.98
CA ALA A 26 11.58 19.11 -23.30
C ALA A 26 13.10 19.12 -23.15
N VAL A 27 13.66 17.98 -22.73
CA VAL A 27 15.00 17.60 -23.16
C VAL A 27 14.90 17.41 -24.68
N ASN A 28 15.75 18.13 -25.40
CA ASN A 28 15.93 17.99 -26.85
C ASN A 28 16.42 16.56 -27.13
N GLY A 29 15.50 15.62 -27.36
CA GLY A 29 15.74 14.32 -27.99
C GLY A 29 15.08 14.35 -29.36
N THR A 30 15.82 14.75 -30.39
CA THR A 30 15.40 14.58 -31.77
C THR A 30 15.93 13.23 -32.24
N GLY A 31 15.08 12.20 -32.14
CA GLY A 31 15.22 10.88 -32.74
C GLY A 31 13.90 10.14 -32.48
N ASP A 32 13.24 9.62 -33.52
CA ASP A 32 12.19 8.61 -33.32
C ASP A 32 12.89 7.40 -32.66
N GLU A 33 12.64 7.14 -31.38
CA GLU A 33 13.14 5.91 -30.74
C GLU A 33 12.47 4.70 -31.41
N ALA A 34 13.23 3.62 -31.66
CA ALA A 34 12.69 2.46 -32.39
C ALA A 34 11.68 1.61 -31.59
N PHE A 35 11.55 1.86 -30.28
CA PHE A 35 10.56 1.29 -29.37
C PHE A 35 9.95 2.37 -28.48
N GLU A 36 8.69 2.19 -28.10
CA GLU A 36 8.02 3.05 -27.09
C GLU A 36 8.08 2.43 -25.69
N TRP A 37 8.28 1.11 -25.59
CA TRP A 37 8.33 0.41 -24.30
C TRP A 37 9.37 -0.71 -24.29
N ALA A 38 10.03 -0.86 -23.15
CA ALA A 38 10.92 -1.97 -22.84
C ALA A 38 10.67 -2.49 -21.41
N GLY A 39 10.82 -3.79 -21.19
CA GLY A 39 10.65 -4.41 -19.87
C GLY A 39 11.51 -5.65 -19.67
N THR A 40 11.98 -5.88 -18.45
CA THR A 40 12.71 -7.10 -18.05
C THR A 40 11.85 -7.96 -17.13
N PHE A 41 12.00 -9.28 -17.21
CA PHE A 41 11.18 -10.22 -16.47
C PHE A 41 12.02 -11.38 -15.94
N ASP A 42 11.74 -11.80 -14.70
CA ASP A 42 12.25 -13.05 -14.12
C ASP A 42 11.33 -14.20 -14.56
N VAL A 43 11.94 -15.21 -15.15
CA VAL A 43 11.28 -16.42 -15.66
C VAL A 43 12.00 -17.69 -15.18
N ALA A 44 12.84 -17.61 -14.15
CA ALA A 44 13.76 -18.68 -13.73
C ALA A 44 13.06 -20.01 -13.38
N ASP A 45 11.84 -19.94 -12.84
CA ASP A 45 11.06 -21.11 -12.46
C ASP A 45 9.97 -21.47 -13.48
N MET A 46 9.99 -20.84 -14.66
CA MET A 46 8.99 -21.00 -15.70
C MET A 46 9.58 -21.68 -16.94
N ASN A 47 8.86 -22.65 -17.50
CA ASN A 47 9.24 -23.25 -18.79
C ASN A 47 8.51 -22.61 -19.97
N THR A 48 7.44 -21.86 -19.71
CA THR A 48 6.67 -21.15 -20.74
C THR A 48 5.97 -19.95 -20.13
N VAL A 49 5.86 -18.88 -20.91
CA VAL A 49 5.02 -17.71 -20.63
C VAL A 49 4.26 -17.33 -21.90
N PHE A 50 3.21 -16.54 -21.77
CA PHE A 50 2.31 -16.19 -22.85
C PHE A 50 2.25 -14.68 -23.02
N TRP A 51 2.59 -14.19 -24.22
CA TRP A 51 2.34 -12.81 -24.61
C TRP A 51 0.91 -12.69 -25.14
N SER A 52 0.13 -11.73 -24.64
CA SER A 52 -1.27 -11.57 -25.01
C SER A 52 -1.59 -10.14 -25.49
N ALA A 53 -2.62 -10.03 -26.33
CA ALA A 53 -3.15 -8.76 -26.80
C ALA A 53 -4.66 -8.86 -27.02
N GLN A 54 -5.41 -7.88 -26.56
CA GLN A 54 -6.86 -7.81 -26.64
C GLN A 54 -7.32 -6.56 -27.37
N SER A 55 -8.44 -6.69 -28.07
CA SER A 55 -9.18 -5.52 -28.53
C SER A 55 -9.90 -4.87 -27.34
N ASP A 56 -10.37 -3.65 -27.51
CA ASP A 56 -11.27 -3.00 -26.55
C ASP A 56 -12.66 -3.69 -26.48
N ALA A 57 -13.59 -3.07 -25.74
CA ALA A 57 -14.95 -3.59 -25.56
C ALA A 57 -15.79 -3.49 -26.84
N GLU A 58 -15.47 -2.56 -27.72
CA GLU A 58 -16.11 -2.29 -29.01
C GLU A 58 -15.58 -3.20 -30.13
N GLY A 59 -14.46 -3.88 -29.90
CA GLY A 59 -13.85 -4.80 -30.85
C GLY A 59 -12.80 -4.15 -31.72
N HIS A 60 -12.12 -3.11 -31.23
CA HIS A 60 -11.08 -2.40 -31.93
C HIS A 60 -9.71 -2.70 -31.32
N TYR A 61 -8.74 -3.01 -32.19
CA TYR A 61 -7.33 -2.98 -31.81
C TYR A 61 -6.75 -1.60 -32.18
N PRO A 62 -5.87 -1.01 -31.34
CA PRO A 62 -5.21 0.25 -31.65
C PRO A 62 -4.48 0.24 -33.00
N ASP A 63 -3.83 -0.88 -33.31
CA ASP A 63 -3.12 -1.12 -34.56
C ASP A 63 -3.41 -2.51 -35.11
N ALA A 64 -3.09 -2.76 -36.38
CA ALA A 64 -3.19 -4.07 -37.01
C ALA A 64 -2.00 -5.00 -36.68
N SER A 65 -0.92 -4.43 -36.16
CA SER A 65 0.29 -5.18 -35.81
C SER A 65 1.20 -4.37 -34.90
N MET A 66 2.06 -5.05 -34.15
CA MET A 66 3.09 -4.42 -33.32
C MET A 66 4.44 -5.12 -33.51
N THR A 67 5.55 -4.38 -33.60
CA THR A 67 6.89 -4.98 -33.61
C THR A 67 7.43 -5.28 -32.20
N ILE A 68 8.03 -6.46 -32.16
CA ILE A 68 8.46 -7.35 -31.09
C ILE A 68 9.94 -7.74 -31.02
N VAL A 69 10.69 -7.46 -29.95
CA VAL A 69 11.96 -8.18 -29.72
C VAL A 69 11.96 -8.80 -28.34
N ILE A 70 12.26 -10.10 -28.27
CA ILE A 70 12.47 -10.81 -27.00
C ILE A 70 13.88 -11.38 -26.99
N MET A 71 14.64 -11.01 -25.98
CA MET A 71 16.04 -11.42 -25.83
C MET A 71 16.36 -11.84 -24.40
N GLN A 72 17.54 -12.45 -24.24
CA GLN A 72 18.05 -12.76 -22.90
C GLN A 72 18.31 -11.47 -22.11
N GLY A 73 17.69 -11.35 -20.94
CA GLY A 73 17.86 -10.24 -20.02
C GLY A 73 19.15 -10.36 -19.18
N ASN A 74 19.47 -9.30 -18.44
CA ASN A 74 20.58 -9.32 -17.50
C ASN A 74 20.29 -10.22 -16.29
N ALA A 75 21.35 -10.72 -15.63
CA ALA A 75 21.21 -11.62 -14.48
C ALA A 75 20.47 -10.99 -13.28
N ASP A 76 20.59 -9.66 -13.14
CA ASP A 76 19.98 -8.85 -12.09
C ASP A 76 18.65 -8.20 -12.53
N ASN A 77 18.11 -8.58 -13.70
CA ASN A 77 16.93 -7.98 -14.33
C ASN A 77 17.04 -6.47 -14.59
N SER A 78 18.25 -5.89 -14.58
CA SER A 78 18.42 -4.48 -14.91
C SER A 78 18.20 -4.23 -16.41
N LEU A 79 17.49 -3.15 -16.73
CA LEU A 79 17.40 -2.61 -18.09
C LEU A 79 18.56 -1.61 -18.27
N THR A 80 19.65 -2.07 -18.91
CA THR A 80 20.86 -1.25 -19.10
C THR A 80 20.88 -0.59 -20.47
N GLU A 81 21.59 0.54 -20.61
CA GLU A 81 21.77 1.23 -21.91
C GLU A 81 22.26 0.29 -23.03
N ALA A 82 23.09 -0.71 -22.69
CA ALA A 82 23.58 -1.69 -23.66
C ALA A 82 22.49 -2.66 -24.15
N LEU A 83 21.54 -2.99 -23.27
CA LEU A 83 20.40 -3.84 -23.60
C LEU A 83 19.36 -3.07 -24.42
N GLU A 84 19.12 -1.81 -24.06
CA GLU A 84 18.26 -0.89 -24.80
C GLU A 84 18.76 -0.66 -26.23
N LEU A 85 20.07 -0.39 -26.39
CA LEU A 85 20.69 -0.24 -27.70
C LEU A 85 20.55 -1.50 -28.56
N ALA A 86 20.67 -2.69 -27.96
CA ALA A 86 20.49 -3.96 -28.68
C ALA A 86 19.03 -4.18 -29.11
N GLY A 87 18.07 -3.74 -28.30
CA GLY A 87 16.64 -3.73 -28.65
C GLY A 87 16.36 -2.79 -29.82
N GLU A 88 16.88 -1.56 -29.75
CA GLU A 88 16.74 -0.53 -30.78
C GLU A 88 17.29 -0.99 -32.13
N GLU A 89 18.55 -1.45 -32.17
CA GLU A 89 19.19 -1.96 -33.40
C GLU A 89 18.41 -3.13 -34.05
N SER A 90 17.73 -3.93 -33.23
CA SER A 90 16.95 -5.09 -33.70
C SER A 90 15.60 -4.69 -34.28
N LEU A 91 14.93 -3.69 -33.68
CA LEU A 91 13.63 -3.18 -34.14
C LEU A 91 13.74 -2.36 -35.43
N GLU A 92 14.87 -1.69 -35.68
CA GLU A 92 15.15 -1.03 -36.96
C GLU A 92 15.33 -2.03 -38.13
N GLY A 93 15.53 -3.32 -37.81
CA GLY A 93 15.75 -4.40 -38.77
C GLY A 93 14.48 -4.89 -39.48
N ALA A 94 14.63 -5.98 -40.26
CA ALA A 94 13.50 -6.65 -40.88
C ALA A 94 12.81 -7.59 -39.88
N CYS A 95 11.55 -7.30 -39.55
CA CYS A 95 10.75 -8.10 -38.60
C CYS A 95 9.98 -9.24 -39.29
N THR A 96 9.99 -10.43 -38.69
CA THR A 96 9.26 -11.61 -39.19
C THR A 96 7.82 -11.58 -38.70
N GLU A 97 6.85 -11.67 -39.59
CA GLU A 97 5.44 -11.70 -39.22
C GLU A 97 5.06 -12.99 -38.48
N LEU A 98 4.37 -12.85 -37.34
CA LEU A 98 3.86 -13.96 -36.54
C LEU A 98 2.35 -13.81 -36.33
N GLN A 99 1.63 -14.89 -36.61
CA GLN A 99 0.19 -14.99 -36.36
C GLN A 99 -0.08 -15.44 -34.93
N PRO A 100 -1.25 -15.14 -34.34
CA PRO A 100 -1.62 -15.65 -33.03
C PRO A 100 -1.53 -17.18 -32.99
N GLY A 101 -1.03 -17.72 -31.88
CA GLY A 101 -0.77 -19.14 -31.68
C GLY A 101 0.56 -19.63 -32.26
N ASN A 102 1.37 -18.77 -32.89
CA ASN A 102 2.76 -19.10 -33.21
C ASN A 102 3.65 -18.94 -31.97
N ALA A 103 4.76 -19.70 -31.95
CA ALA A 103 5.79 -19.51 -30.94
C ALA A 103 6.52 -18.18 -31.17
N LEU A 104 6.81 -17.47 -30.09
CA LEU A 104 7.55 -16.22 -30.05
C LEU A 104 8.94 -16.49 -29.41
N PRO A 105 9.99 -16.67 -30.23
CA PRO A 105 11.28 -17.14 -29.75
C PRO A 105 12.09 -16.05 -29.03
N ILE A 106 12.75 -16.44 -27.94
CA ILE A 106 13.80 -15.64 -27.27
C ILE A 106 15.10 -15.78 -28.06
N SER A 107 15.83 -14.67 -28.25
CA SER A 107 17.17 -14.71 -28.83
C SER A 107 18.26 -14.35 -27.83
N SER A 108 19.35 -15.11 -27.83
CA SER A 108 20.58 -14.83 -27.06
C SER A 108 21.84 -14.74 -27.93
N THR A 109 21.71 -14.95 -29.25
CA THR A 109 22.85 -14.94 -30.18
C THR A 109 22.47 -14.32 -31.52
N GLY A 110 23.38 -13.53 -32.08
CA GLY A 110 23.18 -12.78 -33.32
C GLY A 110 23.09 -11.27 -33.07
N THR A 111 23.71 -10.47 -33.94
CA THR A 111 23.63 -9.01 -33.93
C THR A 111 23.43 -8.51 -35.37
N PRO A 112 22.28 -7.88 -35.69
CA PRO A 112 21.11 -7.63 -34.82
C PRO A 112 20.35 -8.92 -34.45
N LEU A 113 19.58 -8.87 -33.37
CA LEU A 113 18.71 -9.97 -32.95
C LEU A 113 17.45 -10.03 -33.84
N PRO A 114 16.78 -11.19 -33.96
CA PRO A 114 15.56 -11.30 -34.75
C PRO A 114 14.43 -10.45 -34.15
N CYS A 115 13.87 -9.57 -34.98
CA CYS A 115 12.63 -8.86 -34.70
C CYS A 115 11.42 -9.67 -35.21
N TYR A 116 10.30 -9.55 -34.52
CA TYR A 116 9.03 -10.13 -34.89
C TYR A 116 7.97 -9.05 -35.05
N LYS A 117 7.02 -9.27 -35.96
CA LYS A 117 5.86 -8.41 -36.15
C LYS A 117 4.61 -9.20 -35.80
N LEU A 118 4.04 -8.93 -34.64
CA LEU A 118 2.84 -9.60 -34.16
C LEU A 118 1.66 -9.10 -34.97
N MET A 119 0.96 -10.01 -35.64
CA MET A 119 -0.22 -9.68 -36.44
C MET A 119 -1.47 -9.87 -35.57
N PHE A 120 -2.24 -8.80 -35.35
CA PHE A 120 -3.47 -8.90 -34.57
C PHE A 120 -4.60 -9.48 -35.44
N PRO A 121 -5.50 -10.29 -34.86
CA PRO A 121 -6.60 -10.93 -35.58
C PRO A 121 -7.70 -9.91 -35.88
N CYS A 122 -7.47 -9.05 -36.87
CA CYS A 122 -8.39 -8.02 -37.28
C CYS A 122 -8.45 -7.83 -38.80
N THR A 123 -9.54 -7.21 -39.25
CA THR A 123 -9.72 -6.74 -40.60
C THR A 123 -9.77 -5.21 -40.60
N MET A 124 -8.96 -4.58 -41.44
CA MET A 124 -9.00 -3.13 -41.63
C MET A 124 -10.30 -2.73 -42.34
N GLU A 125 -11.12 -1.90 -41.70
CA GLU A 125 -12.29 -1.27 -42.32
C GLU A 125 -12.06 0.24 -42.46
N GLY A 126 -12.64 0.84 -43.51
CA GLY A 126 -12.45 2.26 -43.83
C GLY A 126 -11.36 2.49 -44.88
N SER A 127 -10.93 3.74 -45.03
CA SER A 127 -9.94 4.13 -46.05
C SER A 127 -9.15 5.35 -45.62
N GLY A 128 -7.83 5.34 -45.84
CA GLY A 128 -6.95 6.44 -45.46
C GLY A 128 -6.63 6.42 -43.96
N ASP A 129 -6.48 7.60 -43.37
CA ASP A 129 -6.05 7.77 -41.97
C ASP A 129 -7.16 7.41 -40.95
N ASP A 130 -8.40 7.24 -41.41
CA ASP A 130 -9.56 6.83 -40.58
C ASP A 130 -9.80 5.31 -40.63
N ALA A 131 -8.82 4.52 -41.12
CA ALA A 131 -8.97 3.07 -41.19
C ALA A 131 -8.79 2.44 -39.80
N GLU A 132 -9.80 1.69 -39.35
CA GLU A 132 -9.82 1.06 -38.03
C GLU A 132 -9.63 -0.46 -38.15
N CYS A 133 -8.90 -1.05 -37.22
CA CYS A 133 -8.63 -2.48 -37.15
C CYS A 133 -9.71 -3.18 -36.30
N HIS A 134 -10.74 -3.68 -36.97
CA HIS A 134 -11.85 -4.37 -36.32
C HIS A 134 -11.53 -5.85 -36.09
N ALA A 135 -11.63 -6.29 -34.84
CA ALA A 135 -11.25 -7.61 -34.38
C ALA A 135 -12.11 -8.73 -35.01
N ASP A 136 -11.45 -9.69 -35.64
CA ASP A 136 -12.00 -11.00 -35.99
C ASP A 136 -12.00 -11.93 -34.76
N ALA A 137 -11.09 -11.69 -33.82
CA ALA A 137 -11.06 -12.29 -32.49
C ALA A 137 -10.60 -11.26 -31.45
N HIS A 138 -11.24 -11.24 -30.28
CA HIS A 138 -10.94 -10.26 -29.23
C HIS A 138 -9.65 -10.53 -28.44
N THR A 139 -8.95 -11.64 -28.69
CA THR A 139 -7.76 -12.03 -27.94
C THR A 139 -6.79 -12.78 -28.85
N ALA A 140 -5.54 -12.34 -28.82
CA ALA A 140 -4.40 -12.93 -29.49
C ALA A 140 -3.38 -13.36 -28.44
N ILE A 141 -2.76 -14.54 -28.64
CA ILE A 141 -1.80 -15.10 -27.69
C ILE A 141 -0.63 -15.68 -28.47
N TRP A 142 0.60 -15.47 -27.98
CA TRP A 142 1.83 -16.08 -28.47
C TRP A 142 2.55 -16.78 -27.32
N GLU A 143 3.04 -17.98 -27.57
CA GLU A 143 3.76 -18.78 -26.57
C GLU A 143 5.25 -18.48 -26.63
N ILE A 144 5.84 -18.16 -25.49
CA ILE A 144 7.28 -17.93 -25.32
C ILE A 144 7.83 -19.11 -24.52
N ASP A 145 8.75 -19.86 -25.13
CA ASP A 145 9.48 -20.94 -24.44
C ASP A 145 10.64 -20.33 -23.65
N THR A 146 10.52 -20.33 -22.32
CA THR A 146 11.52 -19.78 -21.39
C THR A 146 12.51 -20.85 -20.90
N THR A 147 12.43 -22.08 -21.41
CA THR A 147 13.31 -23.18 -20.99
C THR A 147 14.78 -22.80 -21.12
N GLY A 148 15.49 -22.73 -19.98
CA GLY A 148 16.92 -22.42 -19.94
C GLY A 148 17.25 -20.92 -19.89
N TYR A 149 16.26 -20.06 -19.75
CA TYR A 149 16.41 -18.64 -19.46
C TYR A 149 15.95 -18.36 -18.04
N ASN A 150 16.73 -17.57 -17.31
CA ASN A 150 16.30 -17.06 -16.00
C ASN A 150 15.66 -15.69 -16.12
N ASN A 151 16.12 -14.87 -17.06
CA ASN A 151 15.66 -13.51 -17.25
C ASN A 151 15.50 -13.23 -18.74
N ILE A 152 14.45 -12.51 -19.10
CA ILE A 152 14.19 -12.05 -20.46
C ILE A 152 14.04 -10.52 -20.47
N ALA A 153 14.31 -9.93 -21.62
CA ALA A 153 14.03 -8.53 -21.90
C ALA A 153 13.18 -8.43 -23.17
N VAL A 154 12.17 -7.57 -23.12
CA VAL A 154 11.20 -7.37 -24.17
C VAL A 154 11.24 -5.91 -24.60
N PHE A 155 11.28 -5.66 -25.90
CA PHE A 155 11.21 -4.33 -26.51
C PHE A 155 10.06 -4.31 -27.49
N ALA A 156 9.13 -3.38 -27.31
CA ALA A 156 7.90 -3.29 -28.08
C ALA A 156 7.76 -1.92 -28.74
N GLN A 157 7.26 -1.93 -29.98
CA GLN A 157 6.96 -0.72 -30.75
C GLN A 157 6.00 0.22 -30.02
N HIS A 158 5.04 -0.36 -29.30
CA HIS A 158 4.00 0.34 -28.55
C HIS A 158 3.93 -0.17 -27.12
N PHE A 159 3.31 0.61 -26.24
CA PHE A 159 3.05 0.17 -24.87
C PHE A 159 2.14 -1.06 -24.87
N PRO A 160 2.55 -2.20 -24.28
CA PRO A 160 1.74 -3.42 -24.26
C PRO A 160 0.35 -3.21 -23.62
N ILE A 161 0.25 -2.29 -22.65
CA ILE A 161 -0.99 -1.91 -21.97
C ILE A 161 -2.06 -1.29 -22.89
N GLU A 162 -1.68 -0.78 -24.07
CA GLU A 162 -2.65 -0.30 -25.06
C GLU A 162 -3.47 -1.44 -25.66
N PHE A 163 -2.96 -2.66 -25.55
CA PHE A 163 -3.57 -3.90 -26.02
C PHE A 163 -4.11 -4.73 -24.84
N GLU A 164 -4.35 -4.13 -23.67
CA GLU A 164 -4.95 -4.80 -22.52
C GLU A 164 -6.40 -4.41 -22.31
N ARG A 165 -7.21 -5.38 -21.86
CA ARG A 165 -8.59 -5.11 -21.43
C ARG A 165 -8.93 -5.79 -20.11
N GLU A 166 -8.80 -7.11 -20.07
CA GLU A 166 -9.07 -7.97 -18.91
C GLU A 166 -7.95 -8.98 -18.65
N MET A 167 -6.98 -9.07 -19.56
CA MET A 167 -5.86 -10.00 -19.54
C MET A 167 -4.57 -9.19 -19.61
N HIS A 168 -3.64 -9.44 -18.69
CA HIS A 168 -2.32 -8.82 -18.73
C HIS A 168 -1.52 -9.28 -19.96
N TYR A 169 -0.67 -8.41 -20.51
CA TYR A 169 0.08 -8.67 -21.73
C TYR A 169 1.11 -9.80 -21.57
N LEU A 170 1.59 -10.11 -20.36
CA LEU A 170 2.46 -11.25 -20.10
C LEU A 170 1.88 -12.14 -19.00
N LYS A 171 1.68 -13.42 -19.32
CA LYS A 171 1.12 -14.39 -18.37
C LYS A 171 2.01 -15.59 -18.15
N GLY A 172 2.04 -16.05 -16.90
CA GLY A 172 2.69 -17.29 -16.54
C GLY A 172 1.85 -18.52 -16.88
N PRO A 173 2.40 -19.74 -16.68
CA PRO A 173 1.76 -20.99 -17.05
C PRO A 173 0.47 -21.30 -16.28
N GLY A 174 0.28 -20.74 -15.09
CA GLY A 174 -0.94 -20.85 -14.29
C GLY A 174 -2.00 -19.78 -14.62
N GLY A 175 -1.68 -18.81 -15.47
CA GLY A 175 -2.53 -17.67 -15.81
C GLY A 175 -2.31 -16.44 -14.93
N GLU A 176 -1.31 -16.46 -14.04
CA GLU A 176 -0.80 -15.34 -13.27
C GLU A 176 -0.26 -14.23 -14.18
N ASP A 177 -0.36 -12.98 -13.72
CA ASP A 177 0.11 -11.80 -14.42
C ASP A 177 1.57 -11.55 -14.06
N ILE A 178 2.47 -11.49 -15.07
CA ILE A 178 3.90 -11.26 -14.86
C ILE A 178 4.24 -9.82 -15.22
N GLU A 179 4.45 -8.99 -14.19
CA GLU A 179 4.85 -7.59 -14.33
C GLU A 179 6.37 -7.43 -14.55
N PRO A 180 6.83 -6.38 -15.24
CA PRO A 180 8.23 -6.14 -15.49
C PRO A 180 8.96 -5.73 -14.21
N ILE A 181 10.18 -6.23 -14.02
CA ILE A 181 11.05 -5.89 -12.89
C ILE A 181 11.69 -4.52 -13.09
N ALA A 182 12.09 -4.22 -14.33
CA ALA A 182 12.52 -2.90 -14.76
C ALA A 182 11.86 -2.59 -16.11
N GLU A 183 11.46 -1.33 -16.33
CA GLU A 183 10.84 -0.92 -17.58
C GLU A 183 11.28 0.48 -18.02
N HIS A 184 11.22 0.75 -19.32
CA HIS A 184 11.49 2.06 -19.90
C HIS A 184 10.41 2.43 -20.95
N PRO A 185 9.85 3.65 -20.92
CA PRO A 185 10.00 4.61 -19.81
C PRO A 185 9.37 4.03 -18.54
N GLU A 186 9.96 4.31 -17.37
CA GLU A 186 9.41 3.86 -16.08
C GLU A 186 7.91 4.18 -16.02
N SER A 187 7.04 3.19 -15.74
CA SER A 187 5.62 3.48 -15.67
C SER A 187 5.40 4.47 -14.55
N THR A 188 5.01 5.68 -14.95
CA THR A 188 4.38 6.60 -14.02
C THR A 188 2.95 6.09 -13.82
N ARG A 189 2.77 4.95 -13.13
CA ARG A 189 1.44 4.49 -12.67
C ARG A 189 0.85 5.70 -11.96
N SER A 190 -0.09 6.40 -12.62
CA SER A 190 -0.40 7.77 -12.23
C SER A 190 -0.86 7.75 -10.79
N LYS A 191 -0.08 8.39 -9.89
CA LYS A 191 -0.31 8.26 -8.46
C LYS A 191 -1.77 8.55 -8.18
N ARG A 192 -2.48 7.58 -7.62
CA ARG A 192 -3.93 7.65 -7.38
C ARG A 192 -4.22 8.54 -6.16
N TRP A 193 -3.70 9.76 -6.16
CA TRP A 193 -3.83 10.77 -5.10
C TRP A 193 -5.28 10.94 -4.65
N GLY A 194 -6.20 11.06 -5.61
CA GLY A 194 -7.62 11.19 -5.31
C GLY A 194 -8.20 9.99 -4.58
N ALA A 195 -7.84 8.77 -5.00
CA ALA A 195 -8.32 7.54 -4.38
C ALA A 195 -7.67 7.32 -2.99
N ALA A 196 -6.37 7.54 -2.86
CA ALA A 196 -5.65 7.39 -1.60
C ALA A 196 -6.08 8.41 -0.53
N ILE A 197 -6.22 9.69 -0.91
CA ILE A 197 -6.77 10.72 -0.02
C ILE A 197 -8.24 10.39 0.31
N GLY A 198 -9.00 9.90 -0.66
CA GLY A 198 -10.38 9.44 -0.45
C GLY A 198 -10.45 8.28 0.55
N ALA A 199 -9.57 7.29 0.45
CA ALA A 199 -9.45 6.16 1.35
C ALA A 199 -9.11 6.61 2.78
N ALA A 200 -8.09 7.46 2.96
CA ALA A 200 -7.76 8.05 4.25
C ALA A 200 -8.92 8.87 4.84
N PHE A 201 -9.66 9.60 3.99
CA PHE A 201 -10.86 10.30 4.43
C PHE A 201 -11.99 9.36 4.86
N ILE A 202 -12.17 8.23 4.16
CA ILE A 202 -13.14 7.20 4.54
C ILE A 202 -12.77 6.61 5.90
N VAL A 203 -11.50 6.28 6.15
CA VAL A 203 -11.02 5.81 7.47
C VAL A 203 -11.42 6.81 8.55
N MET A 204 -11.03 8.08 8.43
CA MET A 204 -11.35 9.11 9.43
C MET A 204 -12.86 9.32 9.65
N VAL A 205 -13.66 9.29 8.58
CA VAL A 205 -15.11 9.52 8.70
C VAL A 205 -15.80 8.30 9.29
N CYS A 206 -15.45 7.09 8.87
CA CYS A 206 -16.02 5.86 9.40
C CYS A 206 -15.72 5.70 10.88
N THR A 207 -14.51 6.02 11.32
CA THR A 207 -14.12 5.97 12.73
C THR A 207 -14.86 7.03 13.54
N LEU A 208 -14.86 8.30 13.09
CA LEU A 208 -15.58 9.38 13.76
C LEU A 208 -17.08 9.10 13.88
N VAL A 209 -17.73 8.70 12.78
CA VAL A 209 -19.14 8.36 12.74
C VAL A 209 -19.42 7.17 13.65
N GLY A 210 -18.61 6.11 13.54
CA GLY A 210 -18.71 4.94 14.39
C GLY A 210 -18.66 5.29 15.87
N VAL A 211 -17.67 6.06 16.30
CA VAL A 211 -17.57 6.52 17.69
C VAL A 211 -18.75 7.43 18.05
N VAL A 212 -19.17 8.39 17.22
CA VAL A 212 -20.32 9.26 17.54
C VAL A 212 -21.61 8.47 17.80
N PHE A 213 -21.91 7.47 16.96
CA PHE A 213 -23.15 6.69 17.08
C PHE A 213 -23.06 5.62 18.17
N LEU A 214 -21.88 5.03 18.38
CA LEU A 214 -21.70 3.94 19.32
C LEU A 214 -21.31 4.44 20.73
N ALA A 215 -20.68 5.61 20.85
CA ALA A 215 -20.25 6.18 22.13
C ALA A 215 -21.37 6.32 23.16
N PRO A 216 -22.60 6.75 22.84
CA PRO A 216 -23.69 6.79 23.82
C PRO A 216 -24.05 5.40 24.35
N VAL A 217 -24.03 4.40 23.47
CA VAL A 217 -24.31 2.99 23.80
C VAL A 217 -23.19 2.43 24.67
N PHE A 218 -21.94 2.63 24.27
CA PHE A 218 -20.76 2.19 25.00
C PHE A 218 -20.57 2.93 26.32
N ALA A 219 -20.87 4.23 26.42
CA ALA A 219 -20.82 4.98 27.67
C ALA A 219 -21.86 4.46 28.68
N LYS A 220 -23.06 4.11 28.20
CA LYS A 220 -24.07 3.46 29.04
C LYS A 220 -23.59 2.08 29.50
N LEU A 221 -23.13 1.24 28.57
CA LEU A 221 -22.60 -0.09 28.87
C LEU A 221 -21.39 -0.03 29.81
N GLN A 222 -20.51 0.96 29.66
CA GLN A 222 -19.34 1.15 30.53
C GLN A 222 -19.78 1.51 31.96
N SER A 223 -20.84 2.32 32.11
CA SER A 223 -21.37 2.65 33.44
C SER A 223 -22.00 1.44 34.16
N GLU A 224 -22.48 0.45 33.40
CA GLU A 224 -23.14 -0.76 33.94
C GLU A 224 -22.16 -1.94 34.07
N HIS A 225 -21.18 -2.04 33.16
CA HIS A 225 -20.31 -3.20 32.96
C HIS A 225 -18.88 -2.81 32.52
N GLU A 226 -18.25 -1.86 33.23
CA GLU A 226 -16.92 -1.31 32.91
C GLU A 226 -15.89 -2.39 32.57
N SER A 227 -15.69 -3.39 33.45
CA SER A 227 -14.67 -4.43 33.24
C SER A 227 -14.93 -5.27 31.99
N LEU A 228 -16.19 -5.52 31.64
CA LEU A 228 -16.53 -6.29 30.45
C LEU A 228 -16.18 -5.49 29.19
N VAL A 229 -16.67 -4.25 29.10
CA VAL A 229 -16.48 -3.41 27.91
C VAL A 229 -14.99 -3.15 27.66
N THR A 230 -14.24 -2.79 28.72
CA THR A 230 -12.79 -2.55 28.60
C THR A 230 -12.03 -3.79 28.14
N VAL A 231 -12.33 -4.96 28.72
CA VAL A 231 -11.67 -6.22 28.33
C VAL A 231 -11.98 -6.58 26.88
N LEU A 232 -13.24 -6.51 26.45
CA LEU A 232 -13.62 -6.91 25.10
C LEU A 232 -13.05 -5.98 24.04
N ALA A 233 -13.16 -4.66 24.23
CA ALA A 233 -12.63 -3.67 23.29
C ALA A 233 -11.10 -3.75 23.20
N SER A 234 -10.40 -3.75 24.35
CA SER A 234 -8.93 -3.81 24.37
C SER A 234 -8.39 -5.14 23.84
N ALA A 235 -9.07 -6.27 24.09
CA ALA A 235 -8.60 -7.56 23.60
C ALA A 235 -8.78 -7.69 22.08
N PHE A 236 -9.92 -7.24 21.54
CA PHE A 236 -10.15 -7.20 20.10
C PHE A 236 -9.10 -6.33 19.40
N ALA A 237 -8.88 -5.10 19.90
CA ALA A 237 -7.90 -4.19 19.33
C ALA A 237 -6.47 -4.76 19.38
N ALA A 238 -6.07 -5.38 20.50
CA ALA A 238 -4.79 -6.07 20.60
C ALA A 238 -4.66 -7.20 19.56
N GLY A 239 -5.72 -7.99 19.36
CA GLY A 239 -5.72 -9.07 18.37
C GLY A 239 -5.55 -8.55 16.94
N ALA A 240 -6.30 -7.51 16.58
CA ALA A 240 -6.25 -6.88 15.26
C ALA A 240 -4.88 -6.23 15.00
N LEU A 241 -4.37 -5.41 15.93
CA LEU A 241 -3.07 -4.74 15.78
C LEU A 241 -1.91 -5.74 15.69
N LEU A 242 -1.91 -6.80 16.50
CA LEU A 242 -0.86 -7.82 16.42
C LEU A 242 -0.96 -8.61 15.11
N ALA A 243 -2.16 -8.95 14.65
CA ALA A 243 -2.33 -9.61 13.35
C ALA A 243 -1.87 -8.71 12.19
N ALA A 244 -2.19 -7.42 12.21
CA ALA A 244 -1.70 -6.48 11.20
C ALA A 244 -0.17 -6.35 11.25
N ALA A 245 0.41 -6.24 12.44
CA ALA A 245 1.86 -6.18 12.58
C ALA A 245 2.56 -7.43 12.02
N PHE A 246 2.10 -8.63 12.42
CA PHE A 246 2.78 -9.88 12.05
C PHE A 246 2.44 -10.38 10.65
N TYR A 247 1.18 -10.30 10.22
CA TYR A 247 0.74 -10.91 8.96
C TYR A 247 0.83 -9.96 7.77
N LEU A 248 0.63 -8.65 7.97
CA LEU A 248 0.76 -7.65 6.90
C LEU A 248 2.17 -7.07 6.92
N MET A 249 2.52 -6.36 7.99
CA MET A 249 3.60 -5.39 7.90
C MET A 249 4.99 -6.01 8.02
N LEU A 250 5.23 -6.86 9.02
CA LEU A 250 6.55 -7.48 9.21
C LEU A 250 6.89 -8.44 8.07
N TYR A 251 5.88 -9.19 7.60
CA TYR A 251 6.05 -10.14 6.50
C TYR A 251 6.25 -9.42 5.17
N GLU A 252 5.46 -8.40 4.85
CA GLU A 252 5.67 -7.62 3.63
C GLU A 252 7.02 -6.88 3.66
N ALA A 253 7.44 -6.38 4.83
CA ALA A 253 8.74 -5.74 4.99
C ALA A 253 9.93 -6.66 4.66
N THR A 254 9.82 -7.99 4.85
CA THR A 254 10.93 -8.89 4.47
C THR A 254 11.08 -9.04 2.96
N HIS A 255 9.98 -8.96 2.21
CA HIS A 255 10.01 -9.00 0.74
C HIS A 255 10.58 -7.71 0.16
N LEU A 256 10.20 -6.57 0.75
CA LEU A 256 10.65 -5.25 0.30
C LEU A 256 12.10 -4.91 0.71
N ILE A 257 12.57 -5.45 1.84
CA ILE A 257 13.99 -5.42 2.26
C ILE A 257 14.66 -6.70 1.73
N ALA A 258 14.57 -6.91 0.42
CA ALA A 258 15.10 -8.10 -0.25
C ALA A 258 16.61 -8.26 -0.06
N ILE A 259 17.06 -9.52 -0.05
CA ILE A 259 18.48 -9.89 -0.13
C ILE A 259 18.90 -9.71 -1.60
N THR A 260 19.99 -9.00 -1.81
CA THR A 260 20.51 -8.67 -3.15
C THR A 260 22.03 -8.89 -3.17
N ASP A 261 22.67 -8.87 -4.34
CA ASP A 261 24.13 -9.05 -4.44
C ASP A 261 24.92 -8.00 -3.64
N ASP A 262 24.33 -6.82 -3.42
CA ASP A 262 24.86 -5.73 -2.62
C ASP A 262 24.32 -5.68 -1.17
N ARG A 263 23.36 -6.55 -0.79
CA ARG A 263 22.77 -6.62 0.55
C ARG A 263 22.70 -8.05 1.04
N THR A 264 23.60 -8.38 1.97
CA THR A 264 23.62 -9.70 2.61
C THR A 264 22.39 -9.94 3.50
N GLU A 265 22.09 -11.21 3.79
CA GLU A 265 21.06 -11.61 4.75
C GLU A 265 21.20 -10.89 6.11
N ALA A 266 22.45 -10.74 6.58
CA ALA A 266 22.74 -10.05 7.83
C ALA A 266 22.38 -8.56 7.78
N GLU A 267 22.61 -7.89 6.65
CA GLU A 267 22.26 -6.48 6.46
C GLU A 267 20.75 -6.29 6.31
N ALA A 268 20.08 -7.14 5.51
CA ALA A 268 18.62 -7.12 5.38
C ALA A 268 17.94 -7.33 6.75
N SER A 269 18.38 -8.34 7.50
CA SER A 269 17.90 -8.61 8.87
C SER A 269 18.19 -7.44 9.83
N ALA A 270 19.36 -6.81 9.71
CA ALA A 270 19.71 -5.66 10.54
C ALA A 270 18.82 -4.45 10.25
N TRP A 271 18.50 -4.17 9.00
CA TRP A 271 17.57 -3.10 8.62
C TRP A 271 16.15 -3.37 9.11
N TRP A 272 15.61 -4.56 8.78
CA TRP A 272 14.28 -4.98 9.21
C TRP A 272 14.14 -4.94 10.74
N GLY A 273 15.11 -5.52 11.47
CA GLY A 273 15.10 -5.56 12.93
C GLY A 273 15.29 -4.18 13.57
N SER A 274 16.20 -3.35 13.03
CA SER A 274 16.44 -2.00 13.56
C SER A 274 15.25 -1.08 13.33
N ALA A 275 14.61 -1.14 12.16
CA ALA A 275 13.40 -0.39 11.86
C ALA A 275 12.26 -0.80 12.81
N THR A 276 12.03 -2.10 12.98
CA THR A 276 11.04 -2.64 13.92
C THR A 276 11.28 -2.16 15.36
N LEU A 277 12.52 -2.26 15.85
CA LEU A 277 12.86 -1.79 17.19
C LEU A 277 12.69 -0.28 17.32
N LEU A 278 13.10 0.50 16.31
CA LEU A 278 12.91 1.95 16.29
C LEU A 278 11.43 2.30 16.38
N GLY A 279 10.58 1.60 15.63
CA GLY A 279 9.12 1.67 15.74
C GLY A 279 8.65 1.47 17.16
N PHE A 280 9.05 0.35 17.75
CA PHE A 280 8.66 -0.06 19.10
C PHE A 280 9.02 0.96 20.18
N VAL A 281 10.23 1.56 20.13
CA VAL A 281 10.62 2.58 21.12
C VAL A 281 10.14 3.99 20.79
N SER A 282 9.66 4.27 19.57
CA SER A 282 9.33 5.64 19.15
C SER A 282 8.24 6.33 19.99
N PRO A 283 7.15 5.68 20.44
CA PRO A 283 6.17 6.33 21.33
C PRO A 283 6.79 6.79 22.65
N PHE A 284 7.69 5.99 23.23
CA PHE A 284 8.40 6.34 24.46
C PHE A 284 9.36 7.54 24.26
N LEU A 285 10.06 7.57 23.12
CA LEU A 285 10.93 8.68 22.76
C LEU A 285 10.14 9.97 22.60
N LEU A 286 9.00 9.92 21.90
CA LEU A 286 8.13 11.08 21.72
C LEU A 286 7.52 11.55 23.05
N GLU A 287 7.05 10.64 23.91
CA GLU A 287 6.56 11.00 25.25
C GLU A 287 7.65 11.70 26.08
N SER A 288 8.89 11.21 26.01
CA SER A 288 10.03 11.79 26.69
C SER A 288 10.35 13.20 26.17
N ILE A 289 10.30 13.42 24.86
CA ILE A 289 10.52 14.72 24.21
C ILE A 289 9.40 15.69 24.60
N ILE A 290 8.14 15.29 24.50
CA ILE A 290 6.99 16.12 24.85
C ILE A 290 7.05 16.50 26.34
N SER A 291 7.35 15.55 27.22
CA SER A 291 7.49 15.79 28.65
C SER A 291 8.63 16.77 28.97
N PHE A 292 9.72 16.73 28.19
CA PHE A 292 10.81 17.68 28.31
C PHE A 292 10.40 19.09 27.85
N ILE A 293 9.70 19.22 26.73
CA ILE A 293 9.28 20.50 26.14
C ILE A 293 8.18 21.18 26.98
N VAL A 294 7.17 20.41 27.40
CA VAL A 294 6.01 20.92 28.16
C VAL A 294 6.38 21.20 29.63
N GLY A 295 7.52 20.67 30.09
CA GLY A 295 8.03 20.83 31.44
C GLY A 295 7.36 19.87 32.42
N LYS A 296 8.14 19.34 33.38
CA LYS A 296 7.62 18.43 34.40
C LYS A 296 6.48 19.09 35.17
N ALA A 297 5.29 18.49 35.14
CA ALA A 297 4.26 18.78 36.13
C ALA A 297 4.89 18.62 37.52
N LYS A 298 4.87 19.69 38.33
CA LYS A 298 5.38 19.66 39.70
C LYS A 298 4.73 18.48 40.44
N PRO A 299 5.49 17.66 41.19
CA PRO A 299 4.89 16.66 42.06
C PRO A 299 3.95 17.39 43.03
N GLU A 300 2.69 16.99 43.08
CA GLU A 300 1.78 17.48 44.11
C GLU A 300 2.32 17.03 45.48
N GLU A 301 2.57 18.01 46.34
CA GLU A 301 2.95 17.80 47.73
C GLU A 301 1.78 17.09 48.43
N ARG A 302 2.02 15.85 48.87
CA ARG A 302 1.03 14.98 49.51
C ARG A 302 0.51 15.67 50.78
N LYS A 303 -0.70 16.23 50.73
CA LYS A 303 -1.39 16.70 51.94
C LYS A 303 -1.80 15.50 52.80
N ASP A 304 -1.32 15.55 54.03
CA ASP A 304 -1.73 14.92 55.28
C ASP A 304 -2.23 13.45 55.27
N PRO A 305 -1.64 12.56 56.10
CA PRO A 305 -1.96 11.13 56.17
C PRO A 305 -3.35 10.80 56.78
N GLU A 306 -4.22 11.77 57.01
CA GLU A 306 -5.52 11.55 57.69
C GLU A 306 -6.70 11.27 56.72
N ALA A 307 -6.48 11.34 55.39
CA ALA A 307 -7.48 11.05 54.36
C ALA A 307 -7.43 9.60 53.82
N ALA A 308 -6.97 8.64 54.61
CA ALA A 308 -6.71 7.26 54.17
C ALA A 308 -7.96 6.36 53.96
N ASN A 309 -9.17 6.94 53.92
CA ASN A 309 -10.42 6.18 53.75
C ASN A 309 -11.23 6.55 52.50
N GLU A 310 -10.67 7.36 51.60
CA GLU A 310 -11.24 7.58 50.27
C GLU A 310 -10.39 6.84 49.23
N SER A 311 -11.05 6.18 48.28
CA SER A 311 -10.41 5.55 47.12
C SER A 311 -9.39 6.52 46.49
N PRO A 312 -8.15 6.08 46.19
CA PRO A 312 -7.09 6.99 45.79
C PRO A 312 -7.47 7.67 44.48
N THR A 313 -7.81 8.96 44.53
CA THR A 313 -8.03 9.76 43.34
C THR A 313 -6.74 9.76 42.49
N PRO A 314 -6.81 9.50 41.18
CA PRO A 314 -5.63 9.44 40.34
C PRO A 314 -4.92 10.81 40.37
N SER A 315 -3.62 10.83 40.65
CA SER A 315 -2.87 12.09 40.66
C SER A 315 -2.92 12.74 39.28
N ARG A 316 -2.92 14.08 39.23
CA ARG A 316 -2.97 14.86 37.99
C ARG A 316 -1.90 14.45 36.98
N SER A 317 -0.73 14.04 37.47
CA SER A 317 0.38 13.52 36.66
C SER A 317 0.05 12.19 35.97
N ARG A 318 -0.67 11.29 36.64
CA ARG A 318 -1.13 10.01 36.06
C ARG A 318 -2.16 10.25 34.94
N LYS A 319 -3.12 11.15 35.14
CA LYS A 319 -4.13 11.49 34.12
C LYS A 319 -3.48 12.06 32.87
N VAL A 320 -2.57 13.03 33.02
CA VAL A 320 -1.82 13.62 31.90
C VAL A 320 -1.03 12.56 31.14
N ARG A 321 -0.37 11.63 31.85
CA ARG A 321 0.38 10.54 31.21
C ARG A 321 -0.51 9.59 30.40
N VAL A 322 -1.68 9.22 30.93
CA VAL A 322 -2.64 8.38 30.20
C VAL A 322 -3.14 9.10 28.95
N LEU A 323 -3.53 10.37 29.07
CA LEU A 323 -3.99 11.18 27.95
C LEU A 323 -2.92 11.34 26.87
N SER A 324 -1.68 11.66 27.25
CA SER A 324 -0.59 11.82 26.29
C SER A 324 -0.19 10.50 25.65
N GLY A 325 -0.21 9.40 26.41
CA GLY A 325 0.08 8.06 25.89
C GLY A 325 -0.92 7.65 24.81
N VAL A 326 -2.22 7.68 25.14
CA VAL A 326 -3.29 7.31 24.22
C VAL A 326 -3.26 8.17 22.96
N LEU A 327 -3.23 9.50 23.07
CA LEU A 327 -3.28 10.38 21.89
C LEU A 327 -2.00 10.34 21.05
N LEU A 328 -0.84 10.07 21.65
CA LEU A 328 0.41 9.99 20.90
C LEU A 328 0.59 8.62 20.23
N GLY A 329 0.18 7.55 20.93
CA GLY A 329 0.07 6.21 20.36
C GLY A 329 -0.89 6.22 19.17
N ASP A 330 -2.09 6.79 19.38
CA ASP A 330 -3.10 6.94 18.35
C ASP A 330 -2.61 7.72 17.12
N PHE A 331 -1.90 8.83 17.36
CA PHE A 331 -1.31 9.62 16.27
C PHE A 331 -0.29 8.79 15.48
N LEU A 332 0.57 8.03 16.15
CA LEU A 332 1.61 7.25 15.49
C LEU A 332 1.05 6.04 14.74
N HIS A 333 0.05 5.33 15.28
CA HIS A 333 -0.56 4.23 14.54
C HIS A 333 -1.26 4.75 13.30
N ASN A 334 -2.00 5.85 13.41
CA ASN A 334 -2.75 6.39 12.28
C ASN A 334 -1.80 6.93 11.21
N LEU A 335 -0.66 7.49 11.61
CA LEU A 335 0.40 7.88 10.67
C LEU A 335 0.91 6.68 9.87
N VAL A 336 1.09 5.55 10.55
CA VAL A 336 1.55 4.28 9.98
C VAL A 336 0.49 3.66 9.08
N ASP A 337 -0.79 3.67 9.46
CA ASP A 337 -1.91 3.31 8.57
C ASP A 337 -1.88 4.14 7.30
N GLY A 338 -1.56 5.43 7.42
CA GLY A 338 -1.39 6.32 6.29
C GLY A 338 -0.24 5.91 5.38
N PHE A 339 0.90 5.47 5.94
CA PHE A 339 2.00 4.92 5.14
C PHE A 339 1.55 3.68 4.37
N PHE A 340 0.79 2.80 5.01
CA PHE A 340 0.35 1.55 4.39
C PHE A 340 -0.67 1.79 3.28
N ILE A 341 -1.68 2.63 3.51
CA ILE A 341 -2.65 3.05 2.49
C ILE A 341 -1.93 3.79 1.34
N GLY A 342 -0.97 4.67 1.67
CA GLY A 342 -0.19 5.40 0.67
C GLY A 342 0.61 4.46 -0.23
N ALA A 343 1.30 3.48 0.36
CA ALA A 343 2.05 2.46 -0.36
C ALA A 343 1.11 1.58 -1.19
N ALA A 344 -0.05 1.20 -0.65
CA ALA A 344 -1.00 0.37 -1.36
C ALA A 344 -1.55 1.06 -2.61
N PHE A 345 -1.94 2.33 -2.51
CA PHE A 345 -2.40 3.08 -3.68
C PHE A 345 -1.28 3.50 -4.64
N ALA A 346 -0.02 3.45 -4.22
CA ALA A 346 1.13 3.63 -5.10
C ALA A 346 1.47 2.35 -5.87
N ASN A 347 1.46 1.19 -5.19
CA ASN A 347 2.14 -0.01 -5.68
C ASN A 347 1.20 -1.19 -5.97
N CYS A 348 0.02 -1.25 -5.37
CA CYS A 348 -0.91 -2.37 -5.53
C CYS A 348 -1.96 -2.11 -6.63
N ASP A 349 -2.76 -3.11 -6.95
CA ASP A 349 -3.97 -2.92 -7.75
C ASP A 349 -5.11 -2.25 -6.98
N THR A 350 -6.08 -1.71 -7.71
CA THR A 350 -7.18 -0.92 -7.13
C THR A 350 -8.02 -1.75 -6.16
N SER A 351 -8.34 -3.00 -6.52
CA SER A 351 -9.10 -3.90 -5.64
C SER A 351 -8.37 -4.09 -4.31
N MET A 352 -7.08 -4.40 -4.37
CA MET A 352 -6.26 -4.67 -3.21
C MET A 352 -6.05 -3.45 -2.31
N ALA A 353 -5.79 -2.27 -2.90
CA ALA A 353 -5.66 -1.03 -2.14
C ALA A 353 -6.95 -0.70 -1.36
N TRP A 354 -8.12 -0.99 -1.92
CA TRP A 354 -9.40 -0.85 -1.23
C TRP A 354 -9.64 -1.93 -0.17
N THR A 355 -9.18 -3.17 -0.38
CA THR A 355 -9.20 -4.23 0.64
C THR A 355 -8.36 -3.84 1.87
N ILE A 356 -7.16 -3.33 1.65
CA ILE A 356 -6.30 -2.79 2.72
C ILE A 356 -7.00 -1.64 3.45
N THR A 357 -7.61 -0.71 2.71
CA THR A 357 -8.39 0.39 3.30
C THR A 357 -9.54 -0.12 4.18
N ALA A 358 -10.27 -1.14 3.72
CA ALA A 358 -11.38 -1.73 4.47
C ALA A 358 -10.91 -2.41 5.77
N ALA A 359 -9.76 -3.09 5.71
CA ALA A 359 -9.12 -3.66 6.90
C ALA A 359 -8.74 -2.59 7.90
N THR A 360 -8.11 -1.49 7.44
CA THR A 360 -7.79 -0.33 8.27
C THR A 360 -9.04 0.26 8.93
N VAL A 361 -10.12 0.48 8.19
CA VAL A 361 -11.40 0.97 8.76
C VAL A 361 -11.87 0.07 9.92
N TYR A 362 -11.73 -1.24 9.76
CA TYR A 362 -12.24 -2.21 10.72
C TYR A 362 -11.48 -2.20 12.05
N HIS A 363 -10.14 -2.19 12.03
CA HIS A 363 -9.36 -2.12 13.28
C HIS A 363 -9.37 -0.73 13.89
N GLU A 364 -9.37 0.32 13.08
CA GLU A 364 -9.46 1.71 13.58
C GLU A 364 -10.76 1.96 14.32
N LEU A 365 -11.90 1.45 13.83
CA LEU A 365 -13.17 1.61 14.54
C LEU A 365 -13.11 1.06 15.97
N ALA A 366 -12.47 -0.09 16.17
CA ALA A 366 -12.38 -0.69 17.49
C ALA A 366 -11.36 0.02 18.39
N GLN A 367 -10.22 0.43 17.82
CA GLN A 367 -9.18 1.18 18.52
C GLN A 367 -9.72 2.52 19.01
N GLU A 368 -10.36 3.28 18.13
CA GLU A 368 -10.98 4.58 18.42
C GLU A 368 -12.07 4.50 19.50
N ILE A 369 -12.87 3.42 19.53
CA ILE A 369 -13.82 3.16 20.62
C ILE A 369 -13.08 2.90 21.94
N SER A 370 -12.02 2.09 21.93
CA SER A 370 -11.20 1.81 23.12
C SER A 370 -10.59 3.11 23.68
N ASP A 371 -10.06 3.97 22.81
CA ASP A 371 -9.44 5.22 23.22
C ASP A 371 -10.46 6.20 23.76
N TYR A 372 -11.62 6.34 23.10
CA TYR A 372 -12.74 7.12 23.64
C TYR A 372 -13.14 6.68 25.06
N LEU A 373 -13.20 5.37 25.31
CA LEU A 373 -13.56 4.81 26.62
C LEU A 373 -12.53 5.16 27.70
N VAL A 374 -11.24 5.19 27.36
CA VAL A 374 -10.15 5.56 28.28
C VAL A 374 -10.11 7.06 28.53
N LEU A 375 -10.28 7.85 27.46
CA LEU A 375 -10.28 9.31 27.52
C LEU A 375 -11.45 9.83 28.38
N THR A 376 -12.61 9.16 28.35
CA THR A 376 -13.80 9.58 29.11
C THR A 376 -13.93 8.95 30.51
N ASN A 377 -13.15 7.92 30.82
CA ASN A 377 -13.17 7.28 32.13
C ASN A 377 -12.65 8.24 33.23
N LYS A 378 -13.43 8.39 34.32
CA LYS A 378 -13.16 9.34 35.41
C LYS A 378 -11.87 9.06 36.19
N ASP A 379 -11.49 7.79 36.28
CA ASP A 379 -10.29 7.33 36.96
C ASP A 379 -9.05 7.34 36.05
N GLN A 380 -9.25 7.60 34.76
CA GLN A 380 -8.21 7.66 33.74
C GLN A 380 -8.14 9.06 33.11
N GLY A 381 -8.67 9.25 31.90
CA GLY A 381 -8.57 10.50 31.16
C GLY A 381 -9.44 11.64 31.68
N ASP A 382 -10.61 11.31 32.24
CA ASP A 382 -11.58 12.25 32.83
C ASP A 382 -11.94 13.43 31.90
N LEU A 383 -11.96 13.17 30.59
CA LEU A 383 -12.38 14.13 29.59
C LEU A 383 -13.88 14.10 29.38
N LYS A 384 -14.43 15.26 29.02
CA LYS A 384 -15.81 15.33 28.54
C LYS A 384 -15.92 14.60 27.19
N PRO A 385 -17.04 13.89 26.92
CA PRO A 385 -17.24 13.15 25.67
C PRO A 385 -16.87 13.91 24.39
N PHE A 386 -17.32 15.16 24.26
CA PHE A 386 -17.04 15.99 23.08
C PHE A 386 -15.54 16.30 22.91
N MET A 387 -14.81 16.47 24.01
CA MET A 387 -13.37 16.73 23.98
C MET A 387 -12.58 15.45 23.68
N ALA A 388 -12.99 14.31 24.23
CA ALA A 388 -12.40 13.02 23.90
C ALA A 388 -12.55 12.73 22.40
N LEU A 389 -13.76 12.86 21.86
CA LEU A 389 -14.04 12.65 20.43
C LEU A 389 -13.23 13.59 19.54
N GLY A 390 -13.13 14.88 19.90
CA GLY A 390 -12.38 15.86 19.12
C GLY A 390 -10.87 15.61 19.13
N LEU A 391 -10.32 15.11 20.24
CA LEU A 391 -8.90 14.77 20.35
C LEU A 391 -8.55 13.48 19.61
N ASN A 392 -9.41 12.46 19.69
CA ASN A 392 -9.28 11.24 18.87
C ASN A 392 -9.28 11.59 17.38
N PHE A 393 -10.30 12.32 16.93
CA PHE A 393 -10.37 12.74 15.53
C PHE A 393 -9.14 13.53 15.07
N LEU A 394 -8.66 14.46 15.91
CA LEU A 394 -7.48 15.26 15.58
C LEU A 394 -6.20 14.42 15.50
N SER A 395 -6.09 13.41 16.36
CA SER A 395 -4.99 12.46 16.35
C SER A 395 -5.05 11.56 15.12
N GLY A 396 -6.23 11.00 14.81
CA GLY A 396 -6.47 10.20 13.60
C GLY A 396 -6.33 10.92 12.26
N MET A 397 -6.27 12.26 12.25
CA MET A 397 -5.89 13.01 11.04
C MET A 397 -4.47 12.68 10.53
N SER A 398 -3.62 12.05 11.35
CA SER A 398 -2.27 11.65 10.96
C SER A 398 -2.25 10.62 9.82
N VAL A 399 -3.33 9.86 9.60
CA VAL A 399 -3.49 8.96 8.44
C VAL A 399 -3.34 9.70 7.11
N LEU A 400 -3.88 10.93 7.02
CA LEU A 400 -3.69 11.76 5.83
C LEU A 400 -2.24 12.20 5.66
N PHE A 401 -1.54 12.50 6.76
CA PHE A 401 -0.13 12.86 6.69
C PHE A 401 0.70 11.67 6.21
N GLY A 402 0.42 10.46 6.66
CA GLY A 402 1.09 9.25 6.20
C GLY A 402 0.92 9.02 4.70
N VAL A 403 -0.32 9.08 4.21
CA VAL A 403 -0.61 8.94 2.77
C VAL A 403 0.13 10.01 1.97
N CYS A 404 0.06 11.27 2.40
CA CYS A 404 0.74 12.36 1.71
C CYS A 404 2.26 12.20 1.70
N ILE A 405 2.86 11.70 2.78
CA ILE A 405 4.32 11.47 2.86
C ILE A 405 4.73 10.43 1.84
N VAL A 406 4.09 9.26 1.82
CA VAL A 406 4.45 8.17 0.89
C VAL A 406 4.23 8.58 -0.56
N LEU A 407 3.06 9.16 -0.87
CA LEU A 407 2.76 9.60 -2.23
C LEU A 407 3.63 10.78 -2.68
N SER A 408 4.15 11.62 -1.78
CA SER A 408 5.07 12.70 -2.17
C SER A 408 6.50 12.21 -2.32
N ALA A 409 6.95 11.30 -1.46
CA ALA A 409 8.34 10.91 -1.34
C ALA A 409 8.76 9.82 -2.32
N GLU A 410 7.82 9.08 -2.92
CA GLU A 410 8.10 7.94 -3.82
C GLU A 410 9.17 7.01 -3.23
N PRO A 411 8.94 6.46 -2.02
CA PRO A 411 9.93 5.63 -1.38
C PRO A 411 10.23 4.39 -2.23
N SER A 412 11.51 4.10 -2.43
CA SER A 412 11.95 2.83 -3.02
C SER A 412 11.40 1.64 -2.24
N ASN A 413 11.34 0.45 -2.84
CA ASN A 413 10.90 -0.78 -2.16
C ASN A 413 11.61 -0.97 -0.82
N PHE A 414 12.93 -0.83 -0.79
CA PHE A 414 13.72 -0.86 0.45
C PHE A 414 13.24 0.15 1.51
N SER A 415 12.95 1.38 1.11
CA SER A 415 12.47 2.43 2.02
C SER A 415 11.06 2.14 2.51
N THR A 416 10.18 1.64 1.63
CA THR A 416 8.84 1.18 1.96
C THR A 416 8.89 0.02 2.96
N GLY A 417 9.74 -0.98 2.72
CA GLY A 417 9.97 -2.09 3.65
C GLY A 417 10.45 -1.62 5.03
N CYS A 418 11.37 -0.65 5.08
CA CYS A 418 11.79 -0.03 6.34
C CYS A 418 10.63 0.70 7.05
N LEU A 419 9.76 1.40 6.31
CA LEU A 419 8.58 2.07 6.86
C LEU A 419 7.56 1.07 7.40
N LEU A 420 7.33 -0.05 6.72
CA LEU A 420 6.44 -1.12 7.17
C LEU A 420 6.99 -1.79 8.44
N ALA A 421 8.27 -2.14 8.46
CA ALA A 421 8.92 -2.69 9.66
C ALA A 421 8.83 -1.72 10.85
N TYR A 422 9.11 -0.43 10.62
CA TYR A 422 8.93 0.62 11.62
C TYR A 422 7.49 0.67 12.14
N GLY A 423 6.52 0.70 11.24
CA GLY A 423 5.11 0.76 11.60
C GLY A 423 4.63 -0.47 12.37
N ALA A 424 5.10 -1.66 12.01
CA ALA A 424 4.83 -2.87 12.77
C ALA A 424 5.37 -2.79 14.19
N GLY A 425 6.57 -2.22 14.36
CA GLY A 425 7.13 -1.93 15.68
C GLY A 425 6.21 -1.05 16.53
N VAL A 426 5.63 -0.01 15.95
CA VAL A 426 4.64 0.86 16.63
C VAL A 426 3.41 0.05 17.05
N TYR A 427 2.86 -0.79 16.16
CA TYR A 427 1.71 -1.63 16.46
C TYR A 427 1.99 -2.63 17.58
N LEU A 428 3.15 -3.29 17.56
CA LEU A 428 3.59 -4.19 18.62
C LEU A 428 3.66 -3.46 19.96
N GLN A 429 4.20 -2.24 19.98
CA GLN A 429 4.27 -1.42 21.18
C GLN A 429 2.88 -1.08 21.71
N ILE A 430 1.97 -0.57 20.88
CA ILE A 430 0.60 -0.20 21.30
C ILE A 430 -0.16 -1.41 21.83
N ALA A 431 -0.10 -2.54 21.12
CA ALA A 431 -0.72 -3.77 21.59
C ALA A 431 -0.16 -4.22 22.95
N ALA A 432 1.16 -4.15 23.14
CA ALA A 432 1.84 -4.61 24.35
C ALA A 432 1.72 -3.65 25.54
N THR A 433 1.72 -2.33 25.32
CA THR A 433 1.79 -1.34 26.40
C THR A 433 0.49 -0.61 26.67
N GLU A 434 -0.49 -0.69 25.76
CA GLU A 434 -1.78 -0.04 25.93
C GLU A 434 -2.92 -1.06 26.03
N CYS A 435 -3.05 -1.93 25.03
CA CYS A 435 -4.21 -2.83 24.95
C CYS A 435 -4.13 -4.00 25.94
N MET A 436 -3.05 -4.79 25.90
CA MET A 436 -2.90 -5.98 26.75
C MET A 436 -2.84 -5.69 28.26
N PRO A 437 -2.19 -4.61 28.74
CA PRO A 437 -2.22 -4.26 30.15
C PRO A 437 -3.64 -3.98 30.67
N ARG A 438 -4.50 -3.35 29.85
CA ARG A 438 -5.92 -3.12 30.19
C ARG A 438 -6.68 -4.44 30.31
N VAL A 439 -6.46 -5.37 29.39
CA VAL A 439 -7.04 -6.72 29.49
C VAL A 439 -6.60 -7.39 30.80
N HIS A 440 -5.32 -7.30 31.15
CA HIS A 440 -4.80 -7.91 32.37
C HIS A 440 -5.35 -7.27 33.66
N GLU A 441 -5.51 -5.95 33.68
CA GLU A 441 -6.04 -5.19 34.81
C GLU A 441 -7.52 -5.49 35.07
N PHE A 442 -8.35 -5.52 34.02
CA PHE A 442 -9.80 -5.63 34.15
C PHE A 442 -10.33 -7.07 34.09
N ALA A 443 -9.59 -8.04 33.52
CA ALA A 443 -9.99 -9.45 33.44
C ALA A 443 -9.76 -10.22 34.77
N THR A 444 -10.46 -9.78 35.81
CA THR A 444 -10.35 -10.31 37.18
C THR A 444 -11.00 -11.67 37.38
N THR A 445 -11.91 -12.08 36.49
CA THR A 445 -12.62 -13.38 36.54
C THR A 445 -12.26 -14.26 35.36
N LEU A 446 -12.42 -15.58 35.50
CA LEU A 446 -12.19 -16.53 34.41
C LEU A 446 -13.07 -16.23 33.19
N ASN A 447 -14.34 -15.87 33.41
CA ASN A 447 -15.27 -15.54 32.32
C ASN A 447 -14.80 -14.32 31.51
N LEU A 448 -14.30 -13.28 32.19
CA LEU A 448 -13.73 -12.12 31.51
C LEU A 448 -12.46 -12.48 30.74
N ARG A 449 -11.59 -13.33 31.29
CA ARG A 449 -10.37 -13.80 30.60
C ARG A 449 -10.72 -14.60 29.34
N LEU A 450 -11.67 -15.52 29.43
CA LEU A 450 -12.12 -16.31 28.28
C LEU A 450 -12.80 -15.44 27.22
N SER A 451 -13.61 -14.47 27.64
CA SER A 451 -14.26 -13.54 26.71
C SER A 451 -13.25 -12.62 26.03
N GLY A 452 -12.27 -12.11 26.79
CA GLY A 452 -11.15 -11.34 26.23
C GLY A 452 -10.33 -12.17 25.24
N PHE A 453 -9.97 -13.41 25.59
CA PHE A 453 -9.28 -14.31 24.67
C PHE A 453 -10.07 -14.57 23.38
N LEU A 454 -11.39 -14.79 23.48
CA LEU A 454 -12.25 -14.96 22.31
C LEU A 454 -12.23 -13.72 21.41
N LEU A 455 -12.35 -12.52 21.99
CA LEU A 455 -12.35 -11.27 21.21
C LEU A 455 -10.98 -10.96 20.61
N PHE A 456 -9.89 -11.32 21.29
CA PHE A 456 -8.55 -11.28 20.72
C PHE A 456 -8.45 -12.16 19.47
N VAL A 457 -8.91 -13.40 19.54
CA VAL A 457 -8.92 -14.31 18.39
C VAL A 457 -9.78 -13.74 17.26
N ILE A 458 -10.97 -13.21 17.56
CA ILE A 458 -11.83 -12.59 16.55
C ILE A 458 -11.13 -11.41 15.86
N GLY A 459 -10.47 -10.53 16.62
CA GLY A 459 -9.69 -9.42 16.07
C GLY A 459 -8.57 -9.90 15.16
N ALA A 460 -7.79 -10.89 15.63
CA ALA A 460 -6.67 -11.44 14.87
C ALA A 460 -7.13 -12.16 13.58
N THR A 461 -8.20 -12.95 13.67
CA THR A 461 -8.77 -13.67 12.52
C THR A 461 -9.42 -12.71 11.54
N ALA A 462 -10.07 -11.63 11.98
CA ALA A 462 -10.66 -10.66 11.05
C ALA A 462 -9.62 -10.04 10.12
N ILE A 463 -8.44 -9.69 10.64
CA ILE A 463 -7.32 -9.22 9.82
C ILE A 463 -6.73 -10.36 8.99
N GLY A 464 -6.55 -11.55 9.57
CA GLY A 464 -6.06 -12.72 8.83
C GLY A 464 -6.97 -13.18 7.69
N LEU A 465 -8.29 -12.94 7.76
CA LEU A 465 -9.24 -13.29 6.70
C LEU A 465 -9.20 -12.31 5.53
N VAL A 466 -8.91 -11.03 5.79
CA VAL A 466 -8.64 -10.04 4.73
C VAL A 466 -7.45 -10.47 3.86
N LEU A 467 -6.52 -11.22 4.45
CA LEU A 467 -5.30 -11.70 3.82
C LEU A 467 -5.42 -12.99 3.00
N LEU A 468 -6.56 -13.70 3.05
CA LEU A 468 -6.69 -14.99 2.36
C LEU A 468 -6.62 -14.88 0.83
N ASP A 469 -6.92 -13.71 0.27
CA ASP A 469 -6.84 -13.40 -1.16
C ASP A 469 -5.74 -12.36 -1.45
N HIS A 470 -4.69 -12.29 -0.62
CA HIS A 470 -3.60 -11.30 -0.75
C HIS A 470 -2.55 -11.76 -1.77
N GLU A 471 -2.62 -11.24 -2.98
CA GLU A 471 -1.50 -11.24 -3.94
C GLU A 471 -0.48 -10.18 -3.52
N HIS A 472 0.83 -10.44 -3.56
CA HIS A 472 1.84 -9.50 -3.04
C HIS A 472 1.93 -8.22 -3.88
N CYS A 473 1.99 -7.05 -3.24
CA CYS A 473 2.26 -5.78 -3.93
C CYS A 473 3.76 -5.58 -4.14
N GLY A 474 4.35 -6.46 -4.92
CA GLY A 474 5.76 -6.48 -5.26
C GLY A 474 6.00 -7.73 -6.11
N GLY A 475 6.69 -7.55 -7.24
CA GLY A 475 6.85 -8.55 -8.29
C GLY A 475 6.99 -9.98 -7.76
N GLU A 476 6.22 -10.89 -8.35
CA GLU A 476 6.18 -12.29 -7.98
C GLU A 476 7.58 -12.92 -8.05
N GLY A 477 8.19 -13.05 -6.88
CA GLY A 477 9.42 -13.79 -6.66
C GLY A 477 9.26 -14.61 -5.38
N GLY A 478 8.68 -15.80 -5.52
CA GLY A 478 8.87 -16.88 -4.54
C GLY A 478 7.58 -17.53 -4.03
N GLY A 479 7.23 -18.68 -4.61
CA GLY A 479 6.25 -19.59 -4.03
C GLY A 479 6.32 -21.00 -4.61
N ASP A 480 7.32 -21.81 -4.24
CA ASP A 480 7.12 -23.08 -3.51
C ASP A 480 8.35 -24.03 -3.47
N GLY A 481 8.68 -24.49 -2.26
CA GLY A 481 9.49 -25.70 -1.97
C GLY A 481 10.83 -25.43 -1.28
N HIS A 482 11.14 -25.89 -0.07
CA HIS A 482 10.80 -27.16 0.56
C HIS A 482 10.97 -27.12 2.08
N GLY A 483 10.16 -27.93 2.77
CA GLY A 483 10.45 -28.32 4.15
C GLY A 483 11.72 -29.16 4.27
N HIS A 484 12.48 -28.86 5.32
CA HIS A 484 13.12 -29.85 6.19
C HIS A 484 13.29 -29.28 7.60
#